data_AF-A0AAD7RE63-F1
#
_entry.id   AF-A0AAD7RE63-F1
#
_cell.length_a   1.000
_cell.length_b   1.000
_cell.length_c   1.000
_cell.angle_alpha   90.00
_cell.angle_beta   90.00
_cell.angle_gamma   90.00
#
_symmetry.space_group_name_H-M   'P 1'
#
loop_
_entity.id
_entity.type
_entity.pdbx_description
1 polymer ?
#
loop_
_entity_poly.entity_id
_entity_poly.type
_entity_poly.pdbx_seq_one_letter_code
_entity_poly.pdbx_strand_id
1 'polypeptide(L)'
;MGLTISSLFSKLFGKKQMRILMVGLDAAGKTTILYKLKLGEIVTTIPTIGFNDKIRPLWRHYFQNTQGLIFVVDSNDRERVAESAEELSKMLQEDELRDAVLLVFANKQDLPNAMAVSDLTDKLGLQTLRSKTWHVQATCATQGTGLYEGLDWLSIELSKR
;
A
#
# COMPACT_ATOMS: atom_id res chain seq x y z
N MET A 1 6.34 -30.40 5.67
CA MET A 1 7.24 -29.81 4.66
C MET A 1 6.80 -28.38 4.41
N GLY A 2 7.28 -27.45 5.23
CA GLY A 2 6.90 -26.04 5.14
C GLY A 2 7.73 -25.35 4.08
N LEU A 3 7.11 -24.95 2.98
CA LEU A 3 7.68 -23.93 2.11
C LEU A 3 7.68 -22.64 2.91
N THR A 4 8.83 -22.18 3.37
CA THR A 4 8.96 -20.90 4.07
C THR A 4 8.58 -19.79 3.09
N ILE A 5 7.47 -19.11 3.40
CA ILE A 5 6.71 -18.14 2.57
C ILE A 5 7.57 -16.92 2.18
N SER A 6 8.62 -16.60 2.95
CA SER A 6 9.64 -15.62 2.56
C SER A 6 10.35 -15.96 1.23
N SER A 7 10.41 -17.25 0.86
CA SER A 7 11.04 -17.71 -0.38
C SER A 7 10.20 -17.40 -1.63
N LEU A 8 8.88 -17.25 -1.52
CA LEU A 8 8.02 -16.96 -2.67
C LEU A 8 8.13 -15.49 -3.08
N PHE A 9 8.02 -14.57 -2.12
CA PHE A 9 8.20 -13.14 -2.35
C PHE A 9 9.61 -12.82 -2.86
N SER A 10 10.66 -13.37 -2.23
CA SER A 10 12.04 -13.20 -2.70
C SER A 10 12.30 -13.82 -4.08
N LYS A 11 11.69 -14.97 -4.41
CA LYS A 11 11.79 -15.58 -5.75
C LYS A 11 11.02 -14.82 -6.83
N LEU A 12 9.87 -14.21 -6.50
CA LEU A 12 9.08 -13.41 -7.44
C LEU A 12 9.73 -12.06 -7.74
N PHE A 13 10.19 -11.35 -6.70
CA PHE A 13 10.97 -10.12 -6.86
C PHE A 13 12.33 -10.36 -7.52
N GLY A 14 12.90 -11.56 -7.38
CA GLY A 14 14.16 -11.94 -8.01
C GLY A 14 14.07 -12.26 -9.51
N LYS A 15 12.88 -12.50 -10.09
CA LYS A 15 12.72 -12.92 -11.50
C LYS A 15 12.05 -11.90 -12.42
N LYS A 16 11.23 -10.98 -11.91
CA LYS A 16 10.53 -9.95 -12.70
C LYS A 16 10.70 -8.62 -11.97
N GLN A 17 11.26 -7.60 -12.63
CA GLN A 17 11.27 -6.25 -12.05
C GLN A 17 9.84 -5.75 -11.95
N MET A 18 9.36 -5.56 -10.72
CA MET A 18 8.02 -5.07 -10.44
C MET A 18 8.10 -3.60 -10.03
N ARG A 19 7.26 -2.75 -10.64
CA ARG A 19 7.14 -1.34 -10.23
C ARG A 19 5.97 -1.19 -9.28
N ILE A 20 6.28 -0.95 -8.01
CA ILE A 20 5.31 -0.72 -6.94
C ILE A 20 5.45 0.71 -6.43
N LEU A 21 4.32 1.39 -6.32
CA LEU A 21 4.22 2.74 -5.77
C LEU A 21 3.64 2.67 -4.36
N MET A 22 4.33 3.26 -3.38
CA MET A 22 3.83 3.37 -2.00
C MET A 22 3.53 4.83 -1.65
N VAL A 23 2.28 5.09 -1.29
CA VAL A 23 1.75 6.43 -1.01
C VAL A 23 0.76 6.40 0.16
N GLY A 24 0.36 7.58 0.64
CA GLY A 24 -0.53 7.81 1.78
C GLY A 24 -0.23 9.17 2.40
N LEU A 25 -1.11 9.69 3.25
CA LEU A 25 -0.89 11.00 3.90
C LEU A 25 0.41 11.04 4.73
N ASP A 26 0.87 12.23 5.08
CA ASP A 26 1.97 12.41 6.02
C ASP A 26 1.68 11.70 7.36
N ALA A 27 2.74 11.29 8.05
CA ALA A 27 2.66 10.52 9.29
C ALA A 27 1.92 9.15 9.22
N ALA A 28 1.39 8.72 8.06
CA ALA A 28 0.72 7.42 7.91
C ALA A 28 1.64 6.20 8.15
N GLY A 29 2.96 6.38 8.06
CA GLY A 29 3.96 5.34 8.38
C GLY A 29 4.71 4.75 7.18
N LYS A 30 4.58 5.33 5.98
CA LYS A 30 5.30 4.90 4.75
C LYS A 30 6.81 4.72 4.97
N THR A 31 7.47 5.72 5.57
CA THR A 31 8.91 5.68 5.83
C THR A 31 9.26 4.56 6.80
N THR A 32 8.47 4.36 7.86
CA THR A 32 8.67 3.27 8.82
C THR A 32 8.56 1.91 8.16
N ILE A 33 7.54 1.71 7.31
CA ILE A 33 7.39 0.48 6.52
C ILE A 33 8.61 0.29 5.63
N LEU A 34 9.06 1.33 4.93
CA LEU A 34 10.22 1.26 4.06
C LEU A 34 11.48 0.83 4.82
N TYR A 35 11.75 1.44 5.98
CA TYR A 35 12.90 1.06 6.79
C TYR A 35 12.79 -0.38 7.29
N LYS A 36 11.61 -0.85 7.69
CA LYS A 36 11.41 -2.25 8.09
C LYS A 36 11.68 -3.23 6.95
N LEU A 37 11.23 -2.91 5.73
CA LEU A 37 11.47 -3.76 4.56
C LEU A 37 12.94 -3.74 4.11
N LYS A 38 13.60 -2.57 4.16
CA LYS A 38 15.02 -2.42 3.83
C LYS A 38 15.94 -3.16 4.81
N LEU A 39 15.64 -3.09 6.11
CA LEU A 39 16.40 -3.82 7.13
C LEU A 39 16.18 -5.34 7.05
N GLY A 40 15.20 -5.81 6.28
CA GLY A 40 14.94 -7.22 5.98
C GLY A 40 15.29 -7.67 4.56
N GLU A 41 16.05 -6.86 3.81
CA GLU A 41 16.52 -7.11 2.42
C GLU A 41 15.46 -7.32 1.34
N ILE A 42 14.34 -6.58 1.35
CA ILE A 42 13.42 -6.66 0.22
C ILE A 42 12.90 -5.27 -0.17
N VAL A 43 12.90 -5.02 -1.48
CA VAL A 43 12.25 -3.93 -2.22
C VAL A 43 13.12 -2.73 -2.62
N THR A 44 13.31 -2.58 -3.93
CA THR A 44 13.65 -1.32 -4.59
C THR A 44 12.41 -0.43 -4.58
N THR A 45 12.41 0.61 -3.75
CA THR A 45 11.27 1.53 -3.65
C THR A 45 11.56 2.86 -4.32
N ILE A 46 10.55 3.40 -5.00
CA ILE A 46 10.49 4.81 -5.43
C ILE A 46 10.34 5.72 -4.18
N PRO A 47 10.85 6.96 -4.18
CA PRO A 47 10.74 7.88 -3.05
C PRO A 47 9.33 7.96 -2.47
N THR A 48 9.24 8.00 -1.14
CA THR A 48 7.96 8.23 -0.44
C THR A 48 7.41 9.59 -0.86
N ILE A 49 6.32 9.58 -1.62
CA ILE A 49 5.62 10.80 -1.98
C ILE A 49 4.76 11.20 -0.77
N GLY A 50 5.08 12.33 -0.15
CA GLY A 50 4.15 13.01 0.74
C GLY A 50 3.06 13.66 -0.11
N PHE A 51 1.80 13.47 0.22
CA PHE A 51 0.70 14.19 -0.41
C PHE A 51 0.84 15.68 -0.09
N ASN A 52 1.47 16.43 -0.97
CA ASN A 52 1.48 17.88 -0.98
C ASN A 52 1.05 18.30 -2.37
N ASP A 53 -0.05 19.06 -2.48
CA ASP A 53 -0.65 19.50 -3.76
C ASP A 53 0.37 20.14 -4.70
N LYS A 54 1.43 20.75 -4.14
CA LYS A 54 2.50 21.41 -4.90
C LYS A 54 3.31 20.48 -5.79
N ILE A 55 3.38 19.18 -5.52
CA ILE A 55 4.19 18.22 -6.29
C ILE A 55 3.36 17.28 -7.17
N ARG A 56 2.04 17.48 -7.20
CA ARG A 56 1.08 16.65 -7.95
C ARG A 56 1.38 16.53 -9.46
N PRO A 57 1.86 17.57 -10.18
CA PRO A 57 2.24 17.42 -11.58
C PRO A 57 3.35 16.39 -11.81
N LEU A 58 4.22 16.17 -10.82
CA LEU A 58 5.30 15.18 -10.91
C LEU A 58 4.80 13.74 -10.71
N TRP A 59 3.58 13.55 -10.20
CA TRP A 59 3.08 12.21 -9.84
C TRP A 59 2.86 11.32 -11.05
N ARG A 60 2.48 11.91 -12.20
CA ARG A 60 2.29 11.17 -13.46
C ARG A 60 3.52 10.37 -13.87
N HIS A 61 4.73 10.90 -13.63
CA HIS A 61 5.97 10.17 -13.90
C HIS A 61 6.15 8.91 -13.04
N TYR A 62 5.59 8.91 -11.84
CA TYR A 62 5.62 7.76 -10.94
C TYR A 62 4.52 6.74 -11.25
N PHE A 63 3.38 7.18 -11.79
CA PHE A 63 2.27 6.30 -12.14
C PHE A 63 2.57 5.41 -13.34
N GLN A 64 3.33 5.91 -14.31
CA GLN A 64 3.72 5.13 -15.49
C GLN A 64 4.34 3.79 -15.11
N ASN A 65 3.81 2.73 -15.73
CA ASN A 65 4.20 1.33 -15.54
C ASN A 65 4.05 0.81 -14.10
N THR A 66 3.30 1.49 -13.22
CA THR A 66 3.03 1.00 -11.86
C THR A 66 2.07 -0.19 -11.93
N GLN A 67 2.55 -1.34 -11.46
CA GLN A 67 1.77 -2.58 -11.45
C GLN A 67 1.06 -2.78 -10.11
N GLY A 68 1.66 -2.31 -9.02
CA GLY A 68 1.09 -2.38 -7.67
C GLY A 68 1.08 -1.02 -6.99
N LEU A 69 -0.02 -0.71 -6.32
CA LEU A 69 -0.20 0.49 -5.51
C LEU A 69 -0.37 0.08 -4.05
N ILE A 70 0.54 0.51 -3.18
CA ILE A 70 0.42 0.37 -1.72
C ILE A 70 -0.06 1.71 -1.17
N PHE A 71 -1.27 1.75 -0.61
CA PHE A 71 -1.84 2.93 0.04
C PHE A 71 -1.82 2.75 1.56
N VAL A 72 -1.07 3.60 2.27
CA VAL A 72 -0.87 3.51 3.71
C VAL A 72 -1.77 4.51 4.41
N VAL A 73 -2.59 4.04 5.35
CA VAL A 73 -3.53 4.87 6.12
C VAL A 73 -3.24 4.74 7.60
N ASP A 74 -3.18 5.87 8.31
CA ASP A 74 -3.15 5.89 9.76
C ASP A 74 -4.54 5.51 10.31
N SER A 75 -4.68 4.31 10.86
CA SER A 75 -5.95 3.86 11.43
C SER A 75 -6.34 4.62 12.70
N ASN A 76 -5.40 5.27 13.38
CA ASN A 76 -5.67 6.05 14.60
C ASN A 76 -6.04 7.52 14.29
N ASP A 77 -5.83 7.98 13.05
CA ASP A 77 -6.21 9.32 12.59
C ASP A 77 -7.61 9.32 11.97
N ARG A 78 -8.61 9.42 12.83
CA ARG A 78 -10.02 9.37 12.43
C ARG A 78 -10.49 10.64 11.71
N GLU A 79 -9.78 11.74 11.87
CA GLU A 79 -10.12 13.05 11.29
C GLU A 79 -9.67 13.14 9.82
N ARG A 80 -8.46 12.66 9.51
CA ARG A 80 -7.88 12.73 8.16
C ARG A 80 -8.15 11.51 7.27
N VAL A 81 -8.97 10.57 7.73
CA VAL A 81 -9.38 9.41 6.89
C VAL A 81 -10.22 9.83 5.68
N ALA A 82 -11.03 10.90 5.81
CA ALA A 82 -11.81 11.44 4.69
C ALA A 82 -10.88 12.04 3.62
N GLU A 83 -9.86 12.78 4.04
CA GLU A 83 -8.80 13.28 3.16
C GLU A 83 -8.05 12.13 2.49
N SER A 84 -7.74 11.06 3.23
CA SER A 84 -7.12 9.85 2.66
C SER A 84 -8.00 9.19 1.59
N ALA A 85 -9.32 9.13 1.81
CA ALA A 85 -10.26 8.57 0.86
C ALA A 85 -10.35 9.41 -0.42
N GLU A 86 -10.39 10.74 -0.27
CA GLU A 86 -10.39 11.68 -1.39
C GLU A 86 -9.12 11.54 -2.23
N GLU A 87 -7.96 11.47 -1.59
CA GLU A 87 -6.69 11.33 -2.28
C GLU A 87 -6.53 9.96 -2.97
N LEU A 88 -6.97 8.88 -2.33
CA LEU A 88 -7.03 7.57 -2.98
C LEU A 88 -7.95 7.63 -4.21
N SER A 89 -9.15 8.21 -4.08
CA SER A 89 -10.10 8.34 -5.18
C SER A 89 -9.50 9.09 -6.37
N LYS A 90 -8.81 10.22 -6.12
CA LYS A 90 -8.14 10.99 -7.17
C LYS A 90 -7.04 10.17 -7.86
N MET A 91 -6.24 9.40 -7.13
CA MET A 91 -5.26 8.51 -7.74
C MET A 91 -5.88 7.40 -8.59
N LEU A 92 -7.00 6.83 -8.14
CA LEU A 92 -7.68 5.75 -8.86
C LEU A 92 -8.38 6.23 -10.14
N GLN A 93 -8.50 7.54 -10.35
CA GLN A 93 -9.00 8.15 -11.59
C GLN A 93 -7.92 8.29 -12.67
N GLU A 94 -6.64 8.12 -12.33
CA GLU A 94 -5.55 8.22 -13.30
C GLU A 94 -5.45 6.94 -14.13
N ASP A 95 -5.47 7.09 -15.46
CA ASP A 95 -5.50 5.97 -16.42
C ASP A 95 -4.30 5.02 -16.24
N GLU A 96 -3.13 5.56 -15.89
CA GLU A 96 -1.91 4.78 -15.64
C GLU A 96 -2.04 3.83 -14.43
N LEU A 97 -2.97 4.08 -13.50
CA LEU A 97 -3.22 3.26 -12.32
C LEU A 97 -4.46 2.38 -12.44
N ARG A 98 -5.18 2.43 -13.56
CA ARG A 98 -6.40 1.65 -13.82
C ARG A 98 -6.17 0.16 -13.54
N ASP A 99 -5.10 -0.37 -14.09
CA ASP A 99 -4.78 -1.80 -14.04
C ASP A 99 -3.91 -2.19 -12.82
N ALA A 100 -3.48 -1.23 -12.00
CA ALA A 100 -2.64 -1.52 -10.83
C ALA A 100 -3.42 -2.29 -9.74
N VAL A 101 -2.78 -3.28 -9.12
CA VAL A 101 -3.32 -3.99 -7.94
C VAL A 101 -3.19 -3.10 -6.71
N LEU A 102 -4.27 -2.90 -5.95
CA LEU A 102 -4.28 -2.02 -4.78
C LEU A 102 -4.13 -2.82 -3.47
N LEU A 103 -3.08 -2.56 -2.72
CA LEU A 103 -2.94 -3.00 -1.32
C LEU A 103 -3.11 -1.79 -0.41
N VAL A 104 -4.04 -1.85 0.54
CA VAL A 104 -4.19 -0.84 1.59
C VAL A 104 -3.59 -1.37 2.88
N PHE A 105 -2.61 -0.68 3.43
CA PHE A 105 -2.16 -0.92 4.81
C PHE A 105 -2.95 -0.05 5.77
N ALA A 106 -3.84 -0.69 6.54
CA ALA A 106 -4.47 -0.10 7.72
C ALA A 106 -3.44 -0.12 8.85
N ASN A 107 -2.61 0.92 8.94
CA ASN A 107 -1.43 0.96 9.78
C ASN A 107 -1.72 1.57 11.16
N LYS A 108 -0.83 1.31 12.12
CA LYS A 108 -0.93 1.72 13.53
C LYS A 108 -2.05 1.03 14.31
N GLN A 109 -2.32 -0.24 13.97
CA GLN A 109 -3.32 -1.07 14.64
C GLN A 109 -2.97 -1.42 16.10
N ASP A 110 -1.75 -1.10 16.54
CA ASP A 110 -1.30 -1.20 17.93
C ASP A 110 -1.85 -0.08 18.84
N LEU A 111 -2.39 1.01 18.26
CA LEU A 111 -2.89 2.14 19.02
C LEU A 111 -4.33 1.92 19.51
N PRO A 112 -4.69 2.38 20.71
CA PRO A 112 -5.95 2.04 21.37
C PRO A 112 -7.20 2.55 20.64
N ASN A 113 -7.08 3.60 19.82
CA ASN A 113 -8.21 4.19 19.09
C ASN A 113 -8.18 3.87 17.59
N ALA A 114 -7.33 2.92 17.16
CA ALA A 114 -7.24 2.50 15.77
C ALA A 114 -8.60 2.01 15.25
N MET A 115 -8.99 2.47 14.07
CA MET A 115 -10.17 2.00 13.36
C MET A 115 -9.99 0.53 12.98
N ALA A 116 -11.07 -0.24 13.09
CA ALA A 116 -11.11 -1.59 12.55
C ALA A 116 -10.92 -1.55 11.02
N VAL A 117 -10.39 -2.63 10.46
CA VAL A 117 -10.19 -2.76 9.02
C VAL A 117 -11.51 -2.60 8.25
N SER A 118 -12.63 -3.11 8.81
CA SER A 118 -13.96 -2.93 8.23
C SER A 118 -14.33 -1.45 8.10
N ASP A 119 -14.19 -0.69 9.17
CA ASP A 119 -14.56 0.73 9.21
C ASP A 119 -13.72 1.54 8.22
N LEU A 120 -12.42 1.22 8.15
CA LEU A 120 -11.49 1.87 7.21
C LEU A 120 -11.83 1.51 5.76
N THR A 121 -12.21 0.25 5.49
CA THR A 121 -12.67 -0.21 4.18
C THR A 121 -13.89 0.56 3.71
N ASP A 122 -14.85 0.77 4.61
CA ASP A 122 -16.08 1.51 4.33
C ASP A 122 -15.80 3.00 4.11
N LYS A 123 -15.00 3.62 4.98
CA LYS A 123 -14.63 5.05 4.86
C LYS A 123 -13.82 5.38 3.61
N LEU A 124 -12.99 4.46 3.14
CA LEU A 124 -12.26 4.60 1.88
C LEU A 124 -13.13 4.29 0.65
N GLY A 125 -14.37 3.80 0.83
CA GLY A 125 -15.27 3.47 -0.27
C GLY A 125 -14.81 2.30 -1.14
N LEU A 126 -13.95 1.41 -0.63
CA LEU A 126 -13.32 0.35 -1.44
C LEU A 126 -14.34 -0.65 -2.00
N GLN A 127 -15.47 -0.83 -1.31
CA GLN A 127 -16.57 -1.68 -1.76
C GLN A 127 -17.16 -1.24 -3.11
N THR A 128 -16.99 0.02 -3.50
CA THR A 128 -17.49 0.54 -4.78
C THR A 128 -16.58 0.18 -5.95
N LEU A 129 -15.33 -0.24 -5.70
CA LEU A 129 -14.31 -0.50 -6.71
C LEU A 129 -14.48 -1.90 -7.35
N ARG A 130 -15.59 -2.13 -8.05
CA ARG A 130 -15.98 -3.44 -8.60
C ARG A 130 -14.99 -4.03 -9.62
N SER A 131 -14.29 -3.19 -10.36
CA SER A 131 -13.37 -3.58 -11.43
C SER A 131 -11.90 -3.59 -11.01
N LYS A 132 -11.58 -3.28 -9.75
CA LYS A 132 -10.19 -3.20 -9.26
C LYS A 132 -9.92 -4.33 -8.28
N THR A 133 -8.77 -4.99 -8.44
CA THR A 133 -8.25 -5.95 -7.46
C THR A 133 -7.70 -5.18 -6.26
N TRP A 134 -8.26 -5.40 -5.07
CA TRP A 134 -7.81 -4.74 -3.86
C TRP A 134 -7.82 -5.66 -2.62
N HIS A 135 -7.01 -5.31 -1.63
CA HIS A 135 -7.00 -5.93 -0.30
C HIS A 135 -6.62 -4.90 0.78
N VAL A 136 -7.15 -5.09 1.98
CA VAL A 136 -6.81 -4.28 3.16
C VAL A 136 -6.16 -5.16 4.21
N GLN A 137 -4.96 -4.78 4.63
CA GLN A 137 -4.15 -5.52 5.59
C GLN A 137 -3.95 -4.67 6.87
N ALA A 138 -4.41 -5.21 8.00
CA ALA A 138 -4.09 -4.67 9.33
C ALA A 138 -2.58 -4.73 9.57
N THR A 139 -1.98 -3.63 10.02
CA THR A 139 -0.52 -3.50 10.08
C THR A 139 -0.07 -2.69 11.30
N CYS A 140 1.06 -3.07 11.87
CA CYS A 140 1.85 -2.21 12.75
C CYS A 140 3.27 -2.07 12.18
N ALA A 141 3.56 -0.94 11.53
CA ALA A 141 4.86 -0.72 10.89
C ALA A 141 6.05 -0.74 11.87
N THR A 142 5.88 -0.33 13.13
CA THR A 142 6.98 -0.32 14.12
C THR A 142 7.34 -1.74 14.57
N GLN A 143 6.35 -2.62 14.69
CA GLN A 143 6.52 -4.02 15.08
C GLN A 143 6.77 -4.94 13.87
N GLY A 144 6.37 -4.52 12.67
CA GLY A 144 6.48 -5.29 11.43
C GLY A 144 5.33 -6.27 11.17
N THR A 145 4.34 -6.34 12.06
CA THR A 145 3.18 -7.24 11.91
C THR A 145 2.29 -6.82 10.74
N GLY A 146 1.80 -7.80 9.98
CA GLY A 146 0.94 -7.58 8.81
C GLY A 146 1.67 -7.17 7.54
N LEU A 147 2.94 -6.75 7.61
CA LEU A 147 3.68 -6.30 6.43
C LEU A 147 3.92 -7.43 5.43
N TYR A 148 4.37 -8.59 5.92
CA TYR A 148 4.69 -9.71 5.04
C TYR A 148 3.44 -10.33 4.44
N GLU A 149 2.36 -10.42 5.19
CA GLU A 149 1.07 -10.95 4.75
C GLU A 149 0.47 -10.10 3.63
N GLY A 150 0.49 -8.76 3.78
CA GLY A 150 0.00 -7.87 2.73
C GLY A 150 0.87 -7.90 1.48
N LEU A 151 2.21 -7.96 1.64
CA LEU A 151 3.14 -8.05 0.52
C LEU A 151 3.09 -9.40 -0.20
N ASP A 152 2.85 -10.49 0.52
CA ASP A 152 2.65 -11.82 -0.05
C ASP A 152 1.40 -11.85 -0.91
N TRP A 153 0.27 -11.34 -0.39
CA TRP A 153 -0.96 -11.18 -1.17
C TRP A 153 -0.71 -10.36 -2.44
N LEU A 154 -0.04 -9.21 -2.31
CA LEU A 154 0.26 -8.35 -3.45
C LEU A 154 1.11 -9.07 -4.49
N SER A 155 2.14 -9.81 -4.06
CA SER A 155 3.00 -10.58 -4.96
C SER A 155 2.23 -11.69 -5.68
N ILE A 156 1.33 -12.38 -4.98
CA ILE A 156 0.48 -13.43 -5.58
C ILE A 156 -0.42 -12.82 -6.65
N GLU A 157 -1.11 -11.71 -6.36
CA GLU A 157 -2.00 -11.06 -7.34
C GLU A 157 -1.22 -10.51 -8.54
N LEU A 158 -0.05 -9.94 -8.30
CA LEU A 158 0.81 -9.45 -9.38
C LEU A 158 1.37 -10.57 -10.27
N SER A 159 1.55 -11.78 -9.72
CA SER A 159 2.02 -12.95 -10.49
C SER A 159 1.00 -13.48 -11.50
N LYS A 160 -0.27 -13.15 -11.32
CA LYS A 160 -1.36 -13.52 -12.24
C LYS A 160 -1.39 -12.65 -13.51
N ARG A 161 -0.53 -11.62 -13.59
CA ARG A 161 -0.44 -10.64 -14.68
C ARG A 161 0.90 -10.76 -15.42
#